data_AF-A0A7V7B445-F1
#
_entry.id   AF-A0A7V7B445-F1
#
_cell.length_a   1.000
_cell.length_b   1.000
_cell.length_c   1.000
_cell.angle_alpha   90.00
_cell.angle_beta   90.00
_cell.angle_gamma   90.00
#
_symmetry.space_group_name_H-M   'P 1'
#
loop_
_entity.id
_entity.type
_entity.pdbx_description
1 polymer ?
#
loop_
_entity_poly.entity_id
_entity_poly.type
_entity_poly.pdbx_seq_one_letter_code
_entity_poly.pdbx_strand_id
1 'polypeptide(L)' 'MMEKFSRDEKIFNVINVIFMIFFIAIIIVPLWNIVALSFNDATDSAKGGIYFFPRIFSIESYLTVFEDAAIYKAFIIS' A
#
# COMPACT_ATOMS: atom_id res chain seq x y z
N MET A 1 14.59 -38.30 5.47
CA MET A 1 14.26 -38.70 4.09
C MET A 1 13.65 -37.46 3.44
N MET A 2 14.31 -36.84 2.45
CA MET A 2 13.68 -35.73 1.71
C MET A 2 12.68 -36.34 0.73
N GLU A 3 11.39 -36.07 0.91
CA GLU A 3 10.41 -36.37 -0.13
C GLU A 3 10.82 -35.63 -1.41
N LYS A 4 11.03 -36.39 -2.49
CA LYS A 4 11.30 -35.81 -3.79
C LYS A 4 9.95 -35.44 -4.39
N PHE A 5 9.65 -34.14 -4.44
CA PHE A 5 8.45 -33.65 -5.12
C PHE A 5 8.37 -34.18 -6.55
N SER A 6 7.19 -34.64 -6.94
CA SER A 6 6.88 -35.06 -8.30
C SER A 6 7.04 -33.87 -9.27
N ARG A 7 7.17 -34.16 -10.57
CA ARG A 7 7.30 -33.11 -11.58
C ARG A 7 6.10 -32.17 -11.58
N ASP A 8 4.91 -32.72 -11.36
CA ASP A 8 3.65 -31.98 -11.37
C ASP A 8 3.53 -31.09 -10.13
N GLU A 9 3.93 -31.58 -8.96
CA GLU A 9 3.99 -30.79 -7.72
C GLU A 9 4.93 -29.59 -7.85
N LYS A 10 6.09 -29.76 -8.49
CA LYS A 10 7.03 -28.65 -8.72
C LYS A 10 6.43 -27.57 -9.62
N ILE A 11 5.75 -27.98 -10.70
CA ILE A 11 5.11 -27.05 -11.62
C ILE A 11 3.98 -26.29 -10.91
N PHE A 12 3.12 -27.01 -10.18
CA PHE A 12 2.04 -26.41 -9.41
C PHE A 12 2.55 -25.39 -8.39
N ASN A 13 3.60 -25.75 -7.63
CA ASN A 13 4.18 -24.85 -6.64
C ASN A 13 4.76 -23.58 -7.27
N VAL A 14 5.44 -23.69 -8.41
CA VAL A 14 5.97 -22.50 -9.12
C VAL A 14 4.83 -21.58 -9.56
N ILE A 15 3.77 -22.14 -10.15
CA ILE A 15 2.59 -21.36 -10.57
C ILE A 15 1.92 -20.68 -9.36
N ASN A 16 1.74 -21.43 -8.26
CA ASN A 16 1.14 -20.92 -7.05
C ASN A 16 1.96 -19.77 -6.43
N VAL A 17 3.29 -19.88 -6.41
CA VAL A 17 4.16 -18.81 -5.93
C VAL A 17 4.05 -17.56 -6.81
N ILE A 18 4.04 -17.72 -8.13
CA ILE A 18 3.86 -16.58 -9.07
C ILE A 18 2.50 -15.91 -8.81
N PHE A 19 1.44 -16.70 -8.65
CA PHE A 19 0.10 -16.19 -8.35
C PHE A 19 0.07 -15.42 -7.02
N MET A 20 0.68 -15.97 -5.96
CA MET A 20 0.76 -15.30 -4.67
C MET A 20 1.55 -13.99 -4.72
N ILE A 21 2.68 -13.95 -5.46
CA ILE A 21 3.46 -12.72 -5.67
C ILE A 21 2.61 -11.67 -6.38
N PHE A 22 1.89 -12.06 -7.43
CA PHE A 22 1.00 -11.16 -8.16
C PHE A 22 -0.13 -10.62 -7.27
N PHE A 23 -0.74 -11.48 -6.46
CA PHE A 23 -1.78 -11.10 -5.51
C PHE A 23 -1.26 -10.08 -4.49
N ILE A 24 -0.05 -10.31 -3.94
CA ILE A 24 0.62 -9.36 -3.05
C ILE A 24 0.87 -8.03 -3.76
N ALA A 25 1.34 -8.05 -5.02
CA ALA A 25 1.61 -6.83 -5.78
C ALA A 25 0.34 -5.98 -5.98
N ILE A 26 -0.81 -6.61 -6.25
CA ILE A 26 -2.10 -5.91 -6.38
C ILE A 26 -2.48 -5.18 -5.09
N ILE A 27 -2.10 -5.71 -3.92
CA ILE A 27 -2.41 -5.09 -2.62
C ILE A 27 -1.36 -4.03 -2.27
N ILE A 28 -0.08 -4.36 -2.41
CA ILE A 28 1.02 -3.48 -1.96
C ILE A 28 1.09 -2.20 -2.81
N VAL A 29 0.88 -2.28 -4.12
CA VAL A 29 0.99 -1.10 -5.00
C VAL A 29 0.02 0.02 -4.61
N PRO A 30 -1.30 -0.20 -4.45
CA PRO A 30 -2.21 0.85 -4.01
C PRO A 30 -1.93 1.29 -2.57
N LEU A 31 -1.54 0.39 -1.65
CA LEU A 31 -1.17 0.80 -0.28
C LEU A 31 0.05 1.73 -0.27
N TRP A 32 1.07 1.40 -1.07
CA TRP A 32 2.25 2.22 -1.24
C TRP A 32 1.90 3.58 -1.87
N ASN A 33 0.94 3.60 -2.79
CA ASN A 33 0.44 4.84 -3.36
C ASN A 33 -0.20 5.76 -2.31
N ILE A 34 -1.00 5.21 -1.40
CA ILE A 34 -1.57 5.99 -0.29
C ILE A 34 -0.47 6.59 0.60
N VAL A 35 0.60 5.84 0.89
CA VAL A 35 1.75 6.36 1.65
C VAL A 35 2.45 7.50 0.89
N ALA A 36 2.67 7.34 -0.42
CA ALA A 36 3.28 8.39 -1.23
C ALA A 36 2.43 9.67 -1.25
N LEU A 37 1.10 9.53 -1.34
CA LEU A 37 0.15 10.64 -1.32
C LEU A 37 0.07 11.32 0.05
N SER A 38 0.13 10.56 1.15
CA SER A 38 0.03 11.12 2.50
C SER A 38 1.21 12.01 2.86
N PHE A 39 2.38 11.78 2.25
CA PHE A 39 3.59 12.61 2.37
C PHE A 39 3.76 13.62 1.23
N ASN A 40 2.74 13.85 0.40
CA ASN A 40 2.79 14.83 -0.68
C ASN A 40 1.93 16.07 -0.34
N ASP A 41 2.27 17.22 -0.93
CA ASP A 41 1.41 18.41 -0.89
C ASP A 41 -0.03 18.06 -1.33
N ALA A 42 -1.03 18.55 -0.58
CA ALA A 42 -2.43 18.18 -0.79
C ALA A 42 -2.97 18.71 -2.13
N THR A 43 -2.57 19.92 -2.51
CA THR A 43 -3.00 20.56 -3.76
C THR A 43 -2.38 19.86 -4.97
N ASP A 44 -1.11 19.46 -4.85
CA ASP A 44 -0.42 18.66 -5.87
C ASP A 44 -1.00 17.25 -5.98
N SER A 45 -1.39 16.64 -4.86
CA SER A 45 -2.01 15.32 -4.83
C SER A 45 -3.34 15.27 -5.58
N ALA A 46 -4.15 16.33 -5.49
CA ALA A 46 -5.42 16.44 -6.20
C ALA A 46 -5.28 16.45 -7.73
N LYS A 47 -4.09 16.79 -8.26
CA LYS A 47 -3.80 16.73 -9.71
C LYS A 47 -3.54 15.31 -10.21
N GLY A 48 -3.38 14.34 -9.31
CA GLY A 48 -3.07 12.95 -9.63
C GLY A 48 -1.66 12.75 -10.21
N GLY A 49 -1.38 11.54 -10.69
CA GLY A 49 -0.09 11.18 -11.32
C GLY A 49 1.05 10.88 -10.34
N ILE A 50 0.75 10.70 -9.06
CA ILE A 50 1.69 10.26 -8.03
C ILE A 50 1.50 8.75 -7.88
N TYR A 51 2.57 7.97 -8.00
CA TYR A 51 2.49 6.50 -7.96
C TYR A 51 3.38 5.91 -6.87
N PHE A 52 4.70 6.14 -6.92
CA PHE A 52 5.66 5.48 -6.02
C PHE A 52 6.33 6.40 -4.99
N PHE A 53 6.48 7.70 -5.28
CA PHE A 53 7.14 8.65 -4.37
C PHE A 53 6.41 9.99 -4.40
N PRO A 54 6.44 10.76 -3.29
CA PRO A 54 5.92 12.12 -3.28
C PRO A 54 6.70 12.98 -4.29
N ARG A 55 5.99 13.79 -5.06
CA ARG A 55 6.59 14.78 -5.97
C ARG A 55 7.03 16.02 -5.21
N ILE A 56 6.20 16.47 -4.27
CA ILE A 56 6.45 17.61 -3.40
C ILE A 56 6.21 17.12 -1.99
N PHE A 57 7.29 16.82 -1.26
CA PHE A 57 7.19 16.31 0.10
C PHE A 57 6.52 17.34 1.02
N SER A 58 5.48 16.93 1.74
CA SER A 58 4.80 17.75 2.74
C SER A 58 4.23 16.86 3.85
N ILE A 59 4.20 17.40 5.07
CA ILE A 59 3.53 16.78 6.23
C ILE A 59 2.30 17.58 6.68
N GLU A 60 1.94 18.63 5.95
CA GLU A 60 0.84 19.55 6.28
C GLU A 60 -0.52 18.83 6.37
N SER A 61 -0.74 17.83 5.52
CA SER A 61 -1.93 16.97 5.56
C SER A 61 -2.09 16.27 6.92
N TYR A 62 -0.99 15.81 7.52
CA TYR A 62 -1.03 15.20 8.86
C TYR A 62 -1.33 16.24 9.93
N LEU A 63 -0.67 17.40 9.89
CA LEU A 63 -0.90 18.49 10.85
C LEU A 63 -2.37 18.91 10.83
N THR A 64 -2.94 19.11 9.63
CA THR A 64 -4.35 19.49 9.43
C THR A 64 -5.29 18.46 10.05
N VAL A 65 -5.03 17.16 9.88
CA VAL A 65 -5.85 16.09 10.46
C VAL A 65 -5.75 16.05 11.98
N PHE A 66 -4.55 16.23 12.54
CA PHE A 66 -4.36 16.22 14.00
C PHE A 66 -4.86 17.49 14.70
N GLU A 67 -5.00 18.61 13.98
CA GLU A 67 -5.65 19.82 14.52
C GLU A 67 -7.18 19.67 14.63
N ASP A 68 -7.80 18.76 13.88
CA ASP A 68 -9.24 18.54 13.90
C ASP A 68 -9.68 17.70 15.12
N ALA A 69 -10.32 18.34 16.09
CA ALA A 69 -10.89 17.68 17.27
C ALA A 69 -11.87 16.54 16.94
N ALA A 70 -12.52 16.57 15.77
CA ALA A 70 -13.42 15.53 15.33
C ALA A 70 -12.70 14.19 15.09
N ILE A 71 -11.42 14.20 14.70
CA ILE A 71 -10.64 12.98 14.44
C ILE A 71 -10.52 12.13 15.72
N TYR A 72 -10.31 12.78 16.87
CA TYR A 72 -10.16 12.11 18.16
C TYR A 72 -11.48 11.53 18.64
N LYS A 73 -12.57 12.28 18.47
CA LYS A 73 -13.92 11.79 18.82
C LYS A 73 -14.28 10.57 17.97
N ALA A 74 -14.02 10.62 16.66
CA ALA A 74 -14.27 9.50 15.75
C ALA A 74 -13.45 8.27 16.13
N PHE A 75 -12.18 8.45 16.49
CA PHE A 75 -11.29 7.37 16.93
C PHE A 75 -11.79 6.66 18.20
N ILE A 76 -12.38 7.37 19.16
CA ILE A 76 -12.88 6.78 20.43
C ILE A 76 -14.17 5.99 20.23
N ILE A 77 -15.01 6.39 19.26
CA ILE A 77 -16.33 5.77 19.03
C ILE A 77 -16.25 4.53 18.12
N SER A 78 -15.21 4.44 17.28
CA SER A 78 -14.98 3.34 16.33
C SER A 78 -14.48 2.07 17.01
#